data_AF-A0A8T4GC74-F1
#
_entry.id   AF-A0A8T4GC74-F1
#
_cell.length_a   1.000
_cell.length_b   1.000
_cell.length_c   1.000
_cell.angle_alpha   90.00
_cell.angle_beta   90.00
_cell.angle_gamma   90.00
#
_symmetry.space_group_name_H-M   'P 1'
#
loop_
_entity.id
_entity.type
_entity.pdbx_description
1 polymer ?
#
loop_
_entity_poly.entity_id
_entity_poly.type
_entity_poly.pdbx_seq_one_letter_code
_entity_poly.pdbx_strand_id
1 'polypeptide(L)'
;MSVPVEENIEDTLAGRPDLVAVGVGLDLLPAVVSARRRTDGGRWRIACPPGVVDELGRTFALGTAVVEARSRDEIDIRTASGSRPDRPLFATPDRVDALAGPPDRRTLVTETQPDRAAAAHGTATRRFGRADPTSIRMPGRTELLAAAGETLDDRFADDLATVLDSIDLDPACLDRSDVIDDRTLFVALAARHDHLFTDVREWADDVDIVEKQRFSDARRALENRGIIESIRVPINKGRPNNRLRALDETLIRVDPEEFLPALRERVRIENSSDGSDPRGADSREDDRPVWERRGR
;
A
#
# COMPACT_ATOMS: atom_id res chain seq x y z
N MET A 1 -8.01 -1.05 -29.62
CA MET A 1 -7.43 -1.10 -28.26
C MET A 1 -7.98 0.08 -27.50
N SER A 2 -8.79 -0.16 -26.47
CA SER A 2 -9.24 0.89 -25.57
C SER A 2 -8.11 1.15 -24.59
N VAL A 3 -7.47 2.31 -24.67
CA VAL A 3 -6.47 2.73 -23.67
C VAL A 3 -7.21 2.89 -22.33
N PRO A 4 -6.72 2.31 -21.22
CA PRO A 4 -7.32 2.53 -19.92
C PRO A 4 -7.31 4.03 -19.59
N VAL A 5 -8.37 4.52 -18.94
CA VAL A 5 -8.54 5.97 -18.69
C VAL A 5 -7.47 6.50 -17.74
N GLU A 6 -6.92 5.65 -16.88
CA GLU A 6 -5.84 5.99 -15.93
C GLU A 6 -4.54 6.37 -16.62
N GLU A 7 -4.12 5.60 -17.63
CA GLU A 7 -2.92 5.88 -18.45
C GLU A 7 -3.10 7.21 -19.22
N ASN A 8 -4.33 7.51 -19.64
CA ASN A 8 -4.68 8.80 -20.24
C ASN A 8 -4.63 9.96 -19.24
N ILE A 9 -5.03 9.74 -17.97
CA ILE A 9 -4.97 10.77 -16.93
C ILE A 9 -3.52 11.09 -16.57
N GLU A 10 -2.67 10.07 -16.36
CA GLU A 10 -1.26 10.31 -16.01
C GLU A 10 -0.57 11.18 -17.07
N ASP A 11 -0.60 10.75 -18.33
CA ASP A 11 0.03 11.45 -19.45
C ASP A 11 -0.57 12.84 -19.67
N THR A 12 -1.87 12.98 -19.45
CA THR A 12 -2.55 14.27 -19.58
C THR A 12 -2.07 15.25 -18.51
N LEU A 13 -1.87 14.81 -17.27
CA LEU A 13 -1.54 15.68 -16.14
C LEU A 13 -0.03 15.96 -16.00
N ALA A 14 0.83 15.06 -16.48
CA ALA A 14 2.27 15.21 -16.37
C ALA A 14 2.78 16.52 -17.00
N GLY A 15 3.78 17.14 -16.38
CA GLY A 15 4.40 18.39 -16.82
C GLY A 15 3.65 19.67 -16.43
N ARG A 16 2.57 19.57 -15.64
CA ARG A 16 1.77 20.72 -15.21
C ARG A 16 2.16 21.22 -13.82
N PRO A 17 2.90 22.33 -13.69
CA PRO A 17 3.15 22.92 -12.37
C PRO A 17 1.86 23.49 -11.79
N ASP A 18 1.76 23.48 -10.46
CA ASP A 18 0.72 24.17 -9.67
C ASP A 18 -0.74 23.77 -9.96
N LEU A 19 -0.96 22.52 -10.36
CA LEU A 19 -2.28 21.94 -10.62
C LEU A 19 -3.21 22.02 -9.40
N VAL A 20 -4.47 22.40 -9.61
CA VAL A 20 -5.53 22.25 -8.62
C VAL A 20 -6.52 21.20 -9.08
N ALA A 21 -6.77 20.20 -8.24
CA ALA A 21 -7.71 19.13 -8.50
C ALA A 21 -8.82 19.09 -7.44
N VAL A 22 -10.04 18.80 -7.86
CA VAL A 22 -11.21 18.66 -6.96
C VAL A 22 -12.00 17.42 -7.33
N GLY A 23 -12.63 16.77 -6.35
CA GLY A 23 -13.43 15.57 -6.58
C GLY A 23 -12.59 14.34 -6.93
N VAL A 24 -11.31 14.32 -6.57
CA VAL A 24 -10.39 13.21 -6.88
C VAL A 24 -10.64 12.05 -5.92
N GLY A 25 -11.22 10.96 -6.43
CA GLY A 25 -11.43 9.72 -5.70
C GLY A 25 -10.15 8.89 -5.54
N LEU A 26 -10.21 7.85 -4.70
CA LEU A 26 -9.08 6.95 -4.47
C LEU A 26 -8.61 6.28 -5.78
N ASP A 27 -9.55 5.94 -6.67
CA ASP A 27 -9.32 5.33 -7.99
C ASP A 27 -8.45 6.20 -8.91
N LEU A 28 -8.45 7.52 -8.72
CA LEU A 28 -7.70 8.45 -9.56
C LEU A 28 -6.34 8.85 -8.97
N LEU A 29 -6.14 8.63 -7.67
CA LEU A 29 -4.93 9.05 -6.98
C LEU A 29 -3.65 8.36 -7.48
N PRO A 30 -3.63 7.07 -7.86
CA PRO A 30 -2.45 6.45 -8.46
C PRO A 30 -1.92 7.23 -9.66
N ALA A 31 -2.77 7.49 -10.65
CA ALA A 31 -2.41 8.24 -11.85
C ALA A 31 -1.98 9.69 -11.54
N VAL A 32 -2.62 10.33 -10.55
CA VAL A 32 -2.26 11.69 -10.11
C VAL A 32 -0.88 11.71 -9.44
N VAL A 33 -0.58 10.75 -8.57
CA VAL A 33 0.74 10.65 -7.91
C VAL A 33 1.83 10.31 -8.93
N SER A 34 1.58 9.39 -9.85
CA SER A 34 2.52 9.06 -10.94
C SER A 34 2.79 10.26 -11.84
N ALA A 35 1.76 11.01 -12.24
CA ALA A 35 1.92 12.23 -13.02
C ALA A 35 2.71 13.30 -12.26
N ARG A 36 2.49 13.44 -10.94
CA ARG A 36 3.25 14.36 -10.10
C ARG A 36 4.73 14.00 -10.05
N ARG A 37 5.08 12.71 -9.95
CA ARG A 37 6.47 12.22 -9.98
C ARG A 37 7.19 12.56 -11.29
N ARG A 38 6.43 12.73 -12.38
CA ARG A 38 6.92 13.12 -13.72
C ARG A 38 6.86 14.63 -13.98
N THR A 39 6.57 15.43 -12.97
CA THR A 39 6.41 16.88 -13.07
C THR A 39 7.41 17.58 -12.17
N ASP A 40 8.23 18.46 -12.75
CA ASP A 40 9.16 19.28 -11.99
C ASP A 40 8.52 20.58 -11.52
N GLY A 41 8.80 20.95 -10.26
CA GLY A 41 8.38 22.22 -9.68
C GLY A 41 6.89 22.36 -9.40
N GLY A 42 6.56 23.39 -8.61
CA GLY A 42 5.20 23.70 -8.19
C GLY A 42 4.61 22.69 -7.21
N ARG A 43 3.39 23.02 -6.76
CA ARG A 43 2.66 22.26 -5.73
C ARG A 43 1.24 21.92 -6.18
N TRP A 44 0.91 20.64 -6.17
CA TRP A 44 -0.42 20.18 -6.54
C TRP A 44 -1.37 20.26 -5.34
N ARG A 45 -2.55 20.83 -5.54
CA ARG A 45 -3.55 21.05 -4.49
C ARG A 45 -4.79 20.24 -4.79
N ILE A 46 -5.07 19.23 -3.99
CA ILE A 46 -6.08 18.21 -4.26
C ILE A 46 -7.15 18.23 -3.16
N ALA A 47 -8.41 18.42 -3.55
CA ALA A 47 -9.56 18.23 -2.69
C ALA A 47 -10.24 16.89 -3.02
N CYS A 48 -10.14 15.94 -2.11
CA CYS A 48 -10.72 14.61 -2.23
C CYS A 48 -12.12 14.56 -1.60
N PRO A 49 -13.05 13.72 -2.10
CA PRO A 49 -14.31 13.45 -1.41
C PRO A 49 -14.09 12.91 0.03
N PRO A 50 -15.09 13.06 0.92
CA PRO A 50 -15.07 12.40 2.22
C PRO A 50 -14.83 10.89 2.12
N GLY A 51 -14.03 10.32 3.02
CA GLY A 51 -13.68 8.89 3.05
C GLY A 51 -12.32 8.55 2.40
N VAL A 52 -11.90 9.28 1.36
CA VAL A 52 -10.66 8.98 0.63
C VAL A 52 -9.42 9.03 1.52
N VAL A 53 -9.36 9.95 2.48
CA VAL A 53 -8.22 10.04 3.42
C VAL A 53 -8.14 8.80 4.31
N ASP A 54 -9.28 8.32 4.81
CA ASP A 54 -9.32 7.11 5.64
C ASP A 54 -8.94 5.87 4.82
N GLU A 55 -9.31 5.84 3.54
CA GLU A 55 -8.90 4.79 2.59
C GLU A 55 -7.40 4.85 2.27
N LEU A 56 -6.82 6.04 2.09
CA LEU A 56 -5.37 6.22 1.97
C LEU A 56 -4.63 5.69 3.20
N GLY A 57 -5.18 5.91 4.40
CA GLY A 57 -4.66 5.33 5.65
C GLY A 57 -4.79 3.80 5.77
N ARG A 58 -5.38 3.13 4.77
CA ARG A 58 -5.48 1.68 4.68
C ARG A 58 -4.82 1.10 3.43
N THR A 59 -4.34 1.97 2.54
CA THR A 59 -3.73 1.58 1.26
C THR A 59 -2.23 1.79 1.37
N PHE A 60 -1.48 0.76 1.73
CA PHE A 60 -0.08 0.91 2.16
C PHE A 60 0.81 1.63 1.14
N ALA A 61 0.89 1.14 -0.11
CA ALA A 61 1.76 1.71 -1.14
C ALA A 61 1.36 3.15 -1.52
N LEU A 62 0.09 3.35 -1.84
CA LEU A 62 -0.46 4.66 -2.23
C LEU A 62 -0.41 5.67 -1.09
N GLY A 63 -0.83 5.27 0.11
CA GLY A 63 -0.83 6.12 1.30
C GLY A 63 0.56 6.61 1.66
N THR A 64 1.54 5.70 1.67
CA THR A 64 2.95 6.04 1.93
C THR A 64 3.50 6.99 0.87
N ALA A 65 3.18 6.75 -0.41
CA ALA A 65 3.59 7.63 -1.51
C ALA A 65 2.99 9.05 -1.41
N VAL A 66 1.71 9.15 -1.04
CA VAL A 66 1.02 10.43 -0.87
C VAL A 66 1.58 11.21 0.32
N VAL A 67 1.83 10.54 1.45
CA VAL A 67 2.42 11.19 2.64
C VAL A 67 3.84 11.67 2.36
N GLU A 68 4.63 10.89 1.63
CA GLU A 68 5.96 11.30 1.18
C GLU A 68 5.91 12.53 0.26
N ALA A 69 5.01 12.55 -0.74
CA ALA A 69 4.85 13.71 -1.60
C ALA A 69 4.41 14.96 -0.82
N ARG A 70 3.59 14.77 0.23
CA ARG A 70 3.18 15.86 1.12
C ARG A 70 4.33 16.37 1.99
N SER A 71 5.19 15.50 2.52
CA SER A 71 6.33 15.91 3.35
C SER A 71 7.35 16.73 2.55
N ARG A 72 7.43 16.49 1.23
CA ARG A 72 8.22 17.26 0.26
C ARG A 72 7.55 18.52 -0.27
N ASP A 73 6.36 18.86 0.24
CA ASP A 73 5.51 19.97 -0.22
C ASP A 73 5.12 19.90 -1.72
N GLU A 74 5.12 18.70 -2.30
CA GLU A 74 4.79 18.46 -3.71
C GLU A 74 3.28 18.34 -3.93
N ILE A 75 2.56 17.78 -2.94
CA ILE A 75 1.12 17.57 -2.94
C ILE A 75 0.50 18.05 -1.61
N ASP A 76 -0.62 18.76 -1.71
CA ASP A 76 -1.53 19.04 -0.60
C ASP A 76 -2.83 18.28 -0.79
N ILE A 77 -3.23 17.47 0.19
CA ILE A 77 -4.53 16.78 0.17
C ILE A 77 -5.42 17.35 1.27
N ARG A 78 -6.66 17.64 0.90
CA ARG A 78 -7.73 18.09 1.78
C ARG A 78 -9.01 17.30 1.53
N THR A 79 -9.87 17.28 2.53
CA THR A 79 -11.19 16.65 2.43
C THR A 79 -12.23 17.70 2.05
N ALA A 80 -12.89 17.52 0.90
CA ALA A 80 -13.91 18.43 0.42
C ALA A 80 -15.10 18.47 1.37
N SER A 81 -15.48 19.68 1.79
CA SER A 81 -16.63 19.92 2.66
C SER A 81 -17.87 20.16 1.79
N GLY A 82 -18.88 19.30 1.88
CA GLY A 82 -20.11 19.44 1.09
C GLY A 82 -20.97 18.18 1.05
N SER A 83 -22.27 18.34 0.77
CA SER A 83 -23.23 17.23 0.73
C SER A 83 -23.24 16.45 -0.59
N ARG A 84 -22.55 16.94 -1.62
CA ARG A 84 -22.38 16.23 -2.90
C ARG A 84 -20.91 16.14 -3.27
N PRO A 85 -20.43 14.98 -3.73
CA PRO A 85 -19.08 14.86 -4.23
C PRO A 85 -18.92 15.75 -5.47
N ASP A 86 -17.82 16.50 -5.51
CA ASP A 86 -17.41 17.19 -6.72
C ASP A 86 -17.14 16.15 -7.82
N ARG A 87 -17.46 16.50 -9.08
CA ARG A 87 -16.96 15.72 -10.21
C ARG A 87 -15.46 15.94 -10.33
N PRO A 88 -14.67 14.89 -10.63
CA PRO A 88 -13.23 15.03 -10.81
C PRO A 88 -12.91 16.08 -11.87
N LEU A 89 -12.10 17.06 -11.50
CA LEU A 89 -11.64 18.15 -12.36
C LEU A 89 -10.22 18.51 -11.99
N PHE A 90 -9.39 18.70 -13.01
CA PHE A 90 -7.98 19.08 -12.92
C PHE A 90 -7.78 20.40 -13.65
N ALA A 91 -7.18 21.40 -13.00
CA ALA A 91 -7.09 22.73 -13.55
C ALA A 91 -5.72 23.40 -13.33
N THR A 92 -5.22 24.01 -14.40
CA THR A 92 -4.19 25.05 -14.42
C THR A 92 -4.83 26.35 -14.95
N PRO A 93 -4.17 27.52 -14.86
CA PRO A 93 -4.74 28.78 -15.33
C PRO A 93 -5.16 28.80 -16.81
N ASP A 94 -4.51 27.98 -17.64
CA ASP A 94 -4.64 27.93 -19.10
C ASP A 94 -5.38 26.69 -19.62
N ARG A 95 -5.55 25.65 -18.78
CA ARG A 95 -6.19 24.40 -19.18
C ARG A 95 -6.98 23.75 -18.05
N VAL A 96 -8.13 23.19 -18.41
CA VAL A 96 -8.94 22.39 -17.49
C VAL A 96 -9.33 21.08 -18.17
N ASP A 97 -9.18 19.97 -17.45
CA ASP A 97 -9.66 18.66 -17.85
C ASP A 97 -10.65 18.15 -16.80
N ALA A 98 -11.89 17.91 -17.22
CA ALA A 98 -12.94 17.38 -16.37
C ALA A 98 -13.26 15.94 -16.76
N LEU A 99 -13.43 15.07 -15.76
CA LEU A 99 -13.78 13.67 -15.99
C LEU A 99 -15.29 13.54 -16.14
N ALA A 100 -15.72 13.00 -17.28
CA ALA A 100 -17.12 12.79 -17.62
C ALA A 100 -17.40 11.32 -17.95
N GLY A 101 -18.67 10.92 -17.88
CA GLY A 101 -19.09 9.54 -18.13
C GLY A 101 -19.18 8.68 -16.86
N PRO A 102 -19.70 7.44 -16.98
CA PRO A 102 -19.78 6.51 -15.87
C PRO A 102 -18.38 5.94 -15.51
N PRO A 103 -18.19 5.36 -14.31
CA PRO A 103 -16.88 4.88 -13.85
C PRO A 103 -16.16 3.91 -14.79
N ASP A 104 -16.90 3.06 -15.51
CA ASP A 104 -16.40 2.07 -16.47
C ASP A 104 -16.14 2.65 -17.88
N ARG A 105 -16.59 3.88 -18.15
CA ARG A 105 -16.43 4.57 -19.44
C ARG A 105 -16.20 6.06 -19.25
N ARG A 106 -15.16 6.38 -18.47
CA ARG A 106 -14.76 7.75 -18.23
C ARG A 106 -14.08 8.35 -19.48
N THR A 107 -14.26 9.65 -19.70
CA THR A 107 -13.59 10.43 -20.73
C THR A 107 -13.17 11.78 -20.18
N LEU A 108 -12.08 12.33 -20.70
CA LEU A 108 -11.64 13.68 -20.36
C LEU A 108 -12.28 14.69 -21.31
N VAL A 109 -12.88 15.72 -20.73
CA VAL A 109 -13.39 16.88 -21.45
C VAL A 109 -12.45 18.04 -21.17
N THR A 110 -11.75 18.48 -22.20
CA THR A 110 -10.73 19.53 -22.12
C THR A 110 -11.29 20.89 -22.52
N GLU A 111 -10.96 21.93 -21.76
CA GLU A 111 -11.19 23.34 -22.07
C GLU A 111 -9.86 24.10 -21.99
N THR A 112 -9.55 24.87 -23.03
CA THR A 112 -8.29 25.62 -23.19
C THR A 112 -8.53 27.08 -23.59
N GLN A 113 -9.79 27.50 -23.76
CA GLN A 113 -10.10 28.91 -23.98
C GLN A 113 -9.71 29.69 -22.71
N PRO A 114 -8.84 30.71 -22.82
CA PRO A 114 -8.20 31.34 -21.65
C PRO A 114 -9.15 31.82 -20.56
N ASP A 115 -10.24 32.50 -20.92
CA ASP A 115 -11.17 33.06 -19.92
C ASP A 115 -11.94 31.96 -19.19
N ARG A 116 -12.36 30.92 -19.91
CA ARG A 116 -13.06 29.76 -19.34
C ARG A 116 -12.13 28.92 -18.46
N ALA A 117 -10.92 28.65 -18.94
CA ALA A 117 -9.92 27.90 -18.18
C ALA A 117 -9.57 28.64 -16.87
N ALA A 118 -9.29 29.94 -16.94
CA ALA A 118 -8.99 30.76 -15.78
C ALA A 118 -10.16 30.82 -14.78
N ALA A 119 -11.40 30.96 -15.27
CA ALA A 119 -12.60 30.97 -14.42
C ALA A 119 -12.82 29.62 -13.71
N ALA A 120 -12.59 28.51 -14.41
CA ALA A 120 -12.69 27.17 -13.86
C ALA A 120 -11.56 26.88 -12.84
N HIS A 121 -10.31 27.24 -13.16
CA HIS A 121 -9.18 27.18 -12.23
C HIS A 121 -9.43 28.00 -10.94
N GLY A 122 -9.94 29.23 -11.08
CA GLY A 122 -10.32 30.05 -9.92
C GLY A 122 -11.42 29.40 -9.07
N THR A 123 -12.35 28.69 -9.71
CA THR A 123 -13.39 27.93 -9.01
C THR A 123 -12.82 26.72 -8.26
N ALA A 124 -11.97 25.93 -8.91
CA ALA A 124 -11.28 24.80 -8.29
C ALA A 124 -10.43 25.26 -7.10
N THR A 125 -9.67 26.35 -7.25
CA THR A 125 -8.87 26.95 -6.18
C THR A 125 -9.71 27.34 -4.97
N ARG A 126 -10.89 27.96 -5.19
CA ARG A 126 -11.80 28.30 -4.08
C ARG A 126 -12.41 27.07 -3.41
N ARG A 127 -12.70 26.01 -4.15
CA ARG A 127 -13.20 24.75 -3.57
C ARG A 127 -12.13 24.08 -2.71
N PHE A 128 -10.91 23.97 -3.22
CA PHE A 128 -9.78 23.51 -2.43
C PHE A 128 -9.55 24.37 -1.18
N GLY A 129 -9.61 25.70 -1.31
CA GLY A 129 -9.45 26.60 -0.17
C GLY A 129 -10.53 26.47 0.92
N ARG A 130 -11.70 25.92 0.59
CA ARG A 130 -12.78 25.63 1.54
C ARG A 130 -12.73 24.20 2.11
N ALA A 131 -11.95 23.32 1.49
CA ALA A 131 -11.79 21.95 1.95
C ALA A 131 -11.01 21.90 3.26
N ASP A 132 -11.34 20.91 4.08
CA ASP A 132 -10.79 20.73 5.42
C ASP A 132 -9.37 20.13 5.35
N PRO A 133 -8.38 20.71 6.05
CA PRO A 133 -7.08 20.07 6.23
C PRO A 133 -7.24 18.70 6.87
N THR A 134 -6.41 17.75 6.44
CA THR A 134 -6.52 16.36 6.89
C THR A 134 -5.16 15.77 7.25
N SER A 135 -5.16 14.70 8.04
CA SER A 135 -3.98 13.88 8.33
C SER A 135 -4.25 12.46 7.85
N ILE A 136 -3.35 11.92 7.03
CA ILE A 136 -3.41 10.53 6.58
C ILE A 136 -2.67 9.69 7.64
N ARG A 137 -3.33 8.67 8.17
CA ARG A 137 -2.70 7.72 9.12
C ARG A 137 -1.86 6.71 8.33
N MET A 138 -0.68 7.15 7.90
CA MET A 138 0.32 6.36 7.19
C MET A 138 1.66 7.11 7.28
N PRO A 139 2.80 6.44 7.43
CA PRO A 139 4.10 7.11 7.41
C PRO A 139 4.50 7.51 5.98
N GLY A 140 5.39 8.49 5.85
CA GLY A 140 6.09 8.75 4.59
C GLY A 140 7.09 7.63 4.29
N ARG A 141 7.43 7.41 3.01
CA ARG A 141 8.35 6.34 2.61
C ARG A 141 9.71 6.47 3.29
N THR A 142 10.24 7.68 3.37
CA THR A 142 11.57 7.92 3.96
C THR A 142 11.57 7.58 5.45
N GLU A 143 10.54 7.99 6.18
CA GLU A 143 10.36 7.70 7.61
C GLU A 143 10.16 6.22 7.86
N LEU A 144 9.31 5.57 7.06
CA LEU A 144 9.02 4.15 7.11
C LEU A 144 10.30 3.30 7.01
N LEU A 145 11.13 3.57 6.00
CA LEU A 145 12.34 2.79 5.74
C LEU A 145 13.42 3.05 6.79
N ALA A 146 13.54 4.30 7.27
CA ALA A 146 14.45 4.61 8.38
C ALA A 146 14.07 3.84 9.66
N ALA A 147 12.79 3.85 10.04
CA ALA A 147 12.30 3.11 11.19
C ALA A 147 12.49 1.58 11.04
N ALA A 148 12.38 1.07 9.80
CA ALA A 148 12.61 -0.33 9.50
C ALA A 148 14.07 -0.71 9.70
N GLY A 149 15.02 0.11 9.22
CA GLY A 149 16.45 -0.11 9.43
C GLY A 149 16.85 -0.05 10.91
N GLU A 150 16.25 0.87 11.67
CA GLU A 150 16.52 1.03 13.10
C GLU A 150 15.97 -0.13 13.96
N THR A 151 14.76 -0.60 13.67
CA THR A 151 14.08 -1.62 14.49
C THR A 151 14.42 -3.05 14.06
N LEU A 152 14.60 -3.27 12.76
CA LEU A 152 14.81 -4.60 12.18
C LEU A 152 16.26 -4.74 11.70
N ASP A 153 16.55 -4.40 10.45
CA ASP A 153 17.90 -4.22 9.90
C ASP A 153 17.85 -3.55 8.51
N ASP A 154 19.02 -3.12 8.03
CA ASP A 154 19.17 -2.51 6.70
C ASP A 154 18.73 -3.46 5.57
N ARG A 155 18.91 -4.78 5.73
CA ARG A 155 18.53 -5.77 4.71
C ARG A 155 17.02 -5.80 4.48
N PHE A 156 16.25 -5.82 5.57
CA PHE A 156 14.79 -5.72 5.49
C PHE A 156 14.35 -4.37 4.91
N ALA A 157 14.99 -3.27 5.32
CA ALA A 157 14.66 -1.95 4.82
C ALA A 157 14.92 -1.82 3.30
N ASP A 158 16.07 -2.32 2.82
CA ASP A 158 16.47 -2.29 1.41
C ASP A 158 15.56 -3.18 0.55
N ASP A 159 15.22 -4.38 1.03
CA ASP A 159 14.28 -5.27 0.33
C ASP A 159 12.87 -4.66 0.28
N LEU A 160 12.39 -4.07 1.38
CA LEU A 160 11.11 -3.37 1.41
C LEU A 160 11.11 -2.17 0.48
N ALA A 161 12.19 -1.39 0.44
CA ALA A 161 12.33 -0.29 -0.49
C ALA A 161 12.22 -0.79 -1.94
N THR A 162 12.98 -1.82 -2.30
CA THR A 162 12.99 -2.37 -3.66
C THR A 162 11.62 -2.93 -4.05
N VAL A 163 10.93 -3.63 -3.14
CA VAL A 163 9.54 -4.09 -3.37
C VAL A 163 8.60 -2.91 -3.58
N LEU A 164 8.68 -1.87 -2.76
CA LEU A 164 7.83 -0.69 -2.90
C LEU A 164 8.10 0.09 -4.19
N ASP A 165 9.29 -0.04 -4.80
CA ASP A 165 9.60 0.53 -6.11
C ASP A 165 9.10 -0.34 -7.28
N SER A 166 8.89 -1.65 -7.07
CA SER A 166 8.40 -2.56 -8.11
C SER A 166 6.87 -2.67 -8.18
N ILE A 167 6.16 -2.25 -7.14
CA ILE A 167 4.68 -2.31 -7.11
C ILE A 167 4.03 -1.05 -7.69
N ASP A 168 2.92 -1.26 -8.39
CA ASP A 168 2.02 -0.17 -8.75
C ASP A 168 1.33 0.41 -7.49
N LEU A 169 0.93 1.67 -7.57
CA LEU A 169 0.17 2.39 -6.55
C LEU A 169 -1.32 2.02 -6.56
N ASP A 170 -1.76 1.06 -7.38
CA ASP A 170 -3.10 0.50 -7.36
C ASP A 170 -3.48 0.02 -5.93
N PRO A 171 -4.55 0.56 -5.33
CA PRO A 171 -5.03 0.12 -4.01
C PRO A 171 -5.31 -1.38 -3.89
N ALA A 172 -5.68 -2.05 -4.99
CA ALA A 172 -5.95 -3.48 -5.00
C ALA A 172 -4.68 -4.34 -4.90
N CYS A 173 -3.49 -3.76 -5.06
CA CYS A 173 -2.22 -4.50 -5.02
C CYS A 173 -1.98 -5.18 -3.66
N LEU A 174 -2.29 -4.50 -2.55
CA LEU A 174 -2.11 -5.02 -1.19
C LEU A 174 -3.37 -4.76 -0.36
N ASP A 175 -4.52 -5.19 -0.86
CA ASP A 175 -5.80 -5.04 -0.17
C ASP A 175 -5.81 -5.91 1.10
N ARG A 176 -6.10 -5.29 2.25
CA ARG A 176 -6.14 -5.97 3.57
C ARG A 176 -7.25 -7.01 3.71
N SER A 177 -8.14 -7.15 2.73
CA SER A 177 -9.13 -8.22 2.64
C SER A 177 -8.62 -9.46 1.91
N ASP A 178 -7.51 -9.34 1.16
CA ASP A 178 -6.88 -10.45 0.47
C ASP A 178 -5.94 -11.26 1.36
N VAL A 179 -5.56 -12.45 0.88
CA VAL A 179 -4.56 -13.29 1.53
C VAL A 179 -3.18 -12.65 1.47
N ILE A 180 -2.86 -11.94 0.38
CA ILE A 180 -1.62 -11.18 0.23
C ILE A 180 -1.94 -9.70 0.36
N ASP A 181 -1.41 -9.10 1.41
CA ASP A 181 -1.60 -7.73 1.85
C ASP A 181 -0.30 -7.18 2.47
N ASP A 182 -0.34 -5.96 3.01
CA ASP A 182 0.82 -5.34 3.68
C ASP A 182 1.35 -6.19 4.86
N ARG A 183 0.46 -6.76 5.67
CA ARG A 183 0.83 -7.59 6.83
C ARG A 183 1.58 -8.86 6.42
N THR A 184 1.05 -9.58 5.44
CA THR A 184 1.68 -10.81 4.94
C THR A 184 2.97 -10.53 4.19
N LEU A 185 3.05 -9.42 3.45
CA LEU A 185 4.30 -8.93 2.86
C LEU A 185 5.36 -8.71 3.95
N PHE A 186 5.04 -7.97 5.02
CA PHE A 186 5.99 -7.72 6.11
C PHE A 186 6.43 -9.00 6.82
N VAL A 187 5.51 -9.92 7.09
CA VAL A 187 5.86 -11.21 7.70
C VAL A 187 6.75 -12.04 6.78
N ALA A 188 6.48 -12.06 5.47
CA ALA A 188 7.29 -12.80 4.51
C ALA A 188 8.71 -12.22 4.36
N LEU A 189 8.84 -10.89 4.24
CA LEU A 189 10.15 -10.23 4.22
C LEU A 189 10.90 -10.43 5.53
N ALA A 190 10.22 -10.35 6.67
CA ALA A 190 10.83 -10.62 7.96
C ALA A 190 11.34 -12.07 8.08
N ALA A 191 10.57 -13.03 7.54
CA ALA A 191 10.98 -14.42 7.48
C ALA A 191 12.19 -14.64 6.55
N ARG A 192 12.29 -13.88 5.45
CA ARG A 192 13.45 -13.90 4.54
C ARG A 192 14.75 -13.51 5.26
N HIS A 193 14.68 -12.61 6.24
CA HIS A 193 15.85 -12.09 6.96
C HIS A 193 16.02 -12.64 8.38
N ASP A 194 15.26 -13.67 8.77
CA ASP A 194 15.30 -14.33 10.09
C ASP A 194 14.92 -13.42 11.29
N HIS A 195 14.04 -12.44 11.07
CA HIS A 195 13.60 -11.47 12.08
C HIS A 195 12.64 -12.07 13.12
N LEU A 196 12.58 -11.44 14.30
CA LEU A 196 11.62 -11.82 15.33
C LEU A 196 10.24 -11.26 15.02
N PHE A 197 9.20 -12.09 15.20
CA PHE A 197 7.82 -11.70 14.94
C PHE A 197 7.35 -10.55 15.83
N THR A 198 7.85 -10.46 17.07
CA THR A 198 7.53 -9.30 17.93
C THR A 198 8.09 -8.02 17.32
N ASP A 199 9.36 -7.99 16.95
CA ASP A 199 10.04 -6.78 16.46
C ASP A 199 9.34 -6.21 15.21
N VAL A 200 8.91 -7.09 14.28
CA VAL A 200 8.16 -6.69 13.08
C VAL A 200 6.81 -6.07 13.43
N ARG A 201 6.12 -6.63 14.42
CA ARG A 201 4.83 -6.10 14.89
C ARG A 201 4.99 -4.80 15.63
N GLU A 202 6.05 -4.68 16.43
CA GLU A 202 6.37 -3.45 17.16
C GLU A 202 6.69 -2.33 16.17
N TRP A 203 7.59 -2.57 15.23
CA TRP A 203 7.90 -1.64 14.15
C TRP A 203 6.64 -1.14 13.42
N ALA A 204 5.80 -2.05 12.89
CA ALA A 204 4.64 -1.67 12.09
C ALA A 204 3.55 -0.90 12.86
N ASP A 205 3.45 -1.12 14.18
CA ASP A 205 2.55 -0.40 15.08
C ASP A 205 3.13 0.96 15.47
N ASP A 206 4.44 1.02 15.73
CA ASP A 206 5.13 2.25 16.12
C ASP A 206 5.14 3.30 14.99
N VAL A 207 5.10 2.85 13.72
CA VAL A 207 4.92 3.72 12.54
C VAL A 207 3.46 3.80 12.04
N ASP A 208 2.49 3.38 12.85
CA ASP A 208 1.04 3.52 12.59
C ASP A 208 0.52 2.88 11.27
N ILE A 209 1.19 1.85 10.73
CA ILE A 209 0.71 1.16 9.52
C ILE A 209 -0.44 0.20 9.86
N VAL A 210 -0.20 -0.68 10.84
CA VAL A 210 -1.11 -1.76 11.25
C VAL A 210 -0.92 -2.10 12.73
N GLU A 211 -2.03 -2.33 13.45
CA GLU A 211 -1.93 -2.67 14.87
C GLU A 211 -1.32 -4.07 15.13
N LYS A 212 -0.53 -4.21 16.21
CA LYS A 212 0.19 -5.46 16.55
C LYS A 212 -0.68 -6.72 16.50
N GLN A 213 -1.97 -6.65 16.82
CA GLN A 213 -2.85 -7.80 16.92
C GLN A 213 -3.23 -8.39 15.54
N ARG A 214 -3.12 -7.60 14.47
CA ARG A 214 -3.56 -7.97 13.12
C ARG A 214 -2.60 -8.88 12.38
N PHE A 215 -1.38 -9.06 12.88
CA PHE A 215 -0.34 -9.89 12.26
C PHE A 215 -0.48 -11.39 12.52
N SER A 216 -1.23 -11.80 13.54
CA SER A 216 -1.31 -13.23 13.91
C SER A 216 -1.90 -14.08 12.80
N ASP A 217 -2.90 -13.54 12.09
CA ASP A 217 -3.56 -14.24 10.99
C ASP A 217 -2.69 -14.26 9.73
N ALA A 218 -1.98 -13.17 9.43
CA ALA A 218 -0.99 -13.11 8.36
C ALA A 218 0.12 -14.17 8.56
N ARG A 219 0.67 -14.28 9.77
CA ARG A 219 1.66 -15.31 10.12
C ARG A 219 1.11 -16.72 9.94
N ARG A 220 -0.07 -17.02 10.51
CA ARG A 220 -0.71 -18.34 10.38
C ARG A 220 -1.01 -18.69 8.92
N ALA A 221 -1.43 -17.71 8.12
CA ALA A 221 -1.72 -17.92 6.70
C ALA A 221 -0.49 -18.38 5.92
N LEU A 222 0.70 -17.85 6.23
CA LEU A 222 1.96 -18.26 5.61
C LEU A 222 2.50 -19.58 6.19
N GLU A 223 2.37 -19.81 7.50
CA GLU A 223 2.76 -21.07 8.16
C GLU A 223 1.95 -22.27 7.64
N ASN A 224 0.63 -22.12 7.54
CA ASN A 224 -0.26 -23.20 7.07
C ASN A 224 0.02 -23.59 5.61
N ARG A 225 0.65 -22.70 4.84
CA ARG A 225 1.07 -22.94 3.45
C ARG A 225 2.52 -23.41 3.33
N GLY A 226 3.21 -23.63 4.44
CA GLY A 226 4.61 -24.05 4.45
C GLY A 226 5.57 -23.02 3.83
N ILE A 227 5.17 -21.75 3.72
CA ILE A 227 5.99 -20.68 3.14
C ILE A 227 7.03 -20.20 4.16
N ILE A 228 6.63 -20.15 5.43
CA ILE A 228 7.48 -19.77 6.56
C ILE A 228 7.31 -20.77 7.71
N GLU A 229 8.26 -20.78 8.63
CA GLU A 229 8.13 -21.36 9.97
C GLU A 229 8.34 -20.30 11.06
N SER A 230 7.80 -20.57 12.25
CA SER A 230 8.11 -19.82 13.47
C SER A 230 8.85 -20.69 14.47
N ILE A 231 10.11 -20.35 14.72
CA ILE A 231 10.95 -21.05 15.70
C ILE A 231 10.86 -20.32 17.03
N ARG A 232 10.43 -21.00 18.09
CA ARG A 232 10.45 -20.43 19.44
C ARG A 232 11.89 -20.21 19.88
N VAL A 233 12.21 -18.96 20.21
CA VAL A 233 13.48 -18.56 20.81
C VAL A 233 13.28 -18.11 22.25
N PRO A 234 14.09 -18.62 23.21
CA PRO A 234 14.07 -18.12 24.58
C PRO A 234 14.56 -16.68 24.60
N ILE A 235 13.87 -15.82 25.35
CA ILE A 235 14.31 -14.45 25.62
C ILE A 235 14.59 -14.30 27.12
N ASN A 236 15.57 -13.46 27.47
CA ASN A 236 16.06 -13.32 28.86
C ASN A 236 14.97 -12.86 29.85
N LYS A 237 13.95 -12.13 29.40
CA LYS A 237 12.73 -11.77 30.16
C LYS A 237 11.54 -11.64 29.20
N GLY A 238 10.38 -12.20 29.56
CA GLY A 238 9.14 -12.07 28.78
C GLY A 238 8.61 -13.39 28.19
N ARG A 239 7.61 -13.31 27.31
CA ARG A 239 7.06 -14.47 26.60
C ARG A 239 8.04 -14.92 25.50
N PRO A 240 8.22 -16.22 25.26
CA PRO A 240 9.06 -16.71 24.16
C PRO A 240 8.73 -16.00 22.85
N ASN A 241 9.76 -15.51 22.16
CA ASN A 241 9.57 -14.83 20.88
C ASN A 241 9.63 -15.87 19.76
N ASN A 242 9.00 -15.57 18.63
CA ASN A 242 9.00 -16.44 17.46
C ASN A 242 9.95 -15.82 16.44
N ARG A 243 11.05 -16.50 16.12
CA ARG A 243 11.87 -16.17 14.96
C ARG A 243 11.16 -16.67 13.71
N LEU A 244 10.89 -15.77 12.79
CA LEU A 244 10.31 -16.10 11.49
C LEU A 244 11.43 -16.58 10.58
N ARG A 245 11.20 -17.65 9.82
CA ARG A 245 12.16 -18.15 8.83
C ARG A 245 11.45 -18.58 7.58
N ALA A 246 11.92 -18.12 6.42
CA ALA A 246 11.42 -18.59 5.14
C ALA A 246 11.79 -20.07 4.95
N LEU A 247 10.81 -20.88 4.57
CA LEU A 247 11.00 -22.28 4.18
C LEU A 247 11.13 -22.41 2.65
N ASP A 248 10.56 -21.47 1.92
CA ASP A 248 10.53 -21.48 0.46
C ASP A 248 11.86 -20.98 -0.15
N GLU A 249 12.58 -21.86 -0.85
CA GLU A 249 13.85 -21.50 -1.48
C GLU A 249 13.73 -20.38 -2.52
N THR A 250 12.56 -20.24 -3.16
CA THR A 250 12.30 -19.17 -4.14
C THR A 250 12.31 -17.83 -3.44
N LEU A 251 11.57 -17.69 -2.34
CA LEU A 251 11.49 -16.44 -1.58
C LEU A 251 12.81 -16.04 -0.91
N ILE A 252 13.67 -17.02 -0.60
CA ILE A 252 15.00 -16.75 -0.07
C ILE A 252 15.92 -16.13 -1.13
N ARG A 253 15.83 -16.60 -2.38
CA ARG A 253 16.80 -16.29 -3.44
C ARG A 253 16.33 -15.28 -4.47
N VAL A 254 15.02 -15.08 -4.62
CA VAL A 254 14.44 -14.17 -5.63
C VAL A 254 14.95 -12.75 -5.42
N ASP A 255 15.21 -12.03 -6.50
CA ASP A 255 15.56 -10.62 -6.40
C ASP A 255 14.42 -9.84 -5.71
N PRO A 256 14.70 -8.84 -4.86
CA PRO A 256 13.66 -8.17 -4.08
C PRO A 256 12.53 -7.56 -4.93
N GLU A 257 12.83 -7.09 -6.14
CA GLU A 257 11.83 -6.57 -7.09
C GLU A 257 10.77 -7.60 -7.51
N GLU A 258 11.16 -8.88 -7.57
CA GLU A 258 10.29 -10.02 -7.92
C GLU A 258 9.70 -10.73 -6.69
N PHE A 259 9.98 -10.24 -5.48
CA PHE A 259 9.56 -10.90 -4.23
C PHE A 259 8.04 -10.98 -4.09
N LEU A 260 7.31 -9.89 -4.32
CA LEU A 260 5.85 -9.89 -4.20
C LEU A 260 5.16 -10.77 -5.27
N PRO A 261 5.54 -10.69 -6.56
CA PRO A 261 5.09 -11.65 -7.57
C PRO A 261 5.34 -13.11 -7.17
N ALA A 262 6.54 -13.43 -6.69
CA ALA A 262 6.89 -14.78 -6.23
C ALA A 262 6.04 -15.22 -5.04
N LEU A 263 5.84 -14.34 -4.04
CA LEU A 263 4.99 -14.61 -2.87
C LEU A 263 3.55 -14.91 -3.27
N ARG A 264 2.97 -14.12 -4.19
CA ARG A 264 1.62 -14.34 -4.72
C ARG A 264 1.51 -15.68 -5.43
N GLU A 265 2.50 -16.04 -6.24
CA GLU A 265 2.52 -17.31 -6.95
C GLU A 265 2.59 -18.49 -5.98
N ARG A 266 3.44 -18.41 -4.96
CA ARG A 266 3.54 -19.46 -3.94
C ARG A 266 2.25 -19.64 -3.15
N VAL A 267 1.57 -18.55 -2.77
CA VAL A 267 0.26 -18.63 -2.12
C VAL A 267 -0.81 -19.23 -3.04
N ARG A 268 -0.76 -18.93 -4.35
CA ARG A 268 -1.70 -19.50 -5.34
C ARG A 268 -1.50 -20.99 -5.56
N ILE A 269 -0.25 -21.45 -5.67
CA ILE A 269 0.06 -22.88 -5.86
C ILE A 269 -0.43 -23.71 -4.68
N GLU A 270 -0.22 -23.24 -3.45
CA GLU A 270 -0.66 -23.98 -2.26
C GLU A 270 -2.18 -24.02 -2.10
N ASN A 271 -2.88 -22.97 -2.55
CA ASN A 271 -4.35 -23.03 -2.62
C ASN A 271 -4.86 -24.05 -3.66
N SER A 272 -4.03 -24.41 -4.66
CA SER A 272 -4.37 -25.37 -5.72
C SER A 272 -4.04 -26.81 -5.32
N SER A 273 -3.00 -27.02 -4.51
CA SER A 273 -2.65 -28.33 -3.92
C SER A 273 -3.65 -28.76 -2.84
N ASP A 274 -4.29 -27.83 -2.13
CA ASP A 274 -5.39 -28.08 -1.17
C ASP A 274 -6.68 -28.64 -1.84
N GLY A 275 -6.74 -28.62 -3.18
CA GLY A 275 -7.78 -29.28 -3.99
C GLY A 275 -7.47 -30.73 -4.39
N SER A 276 -6.28 -31.24 -4.07
CA SER A 276 -5.90 -32.65 -4.26
C SER A 276 -5.55 -33.25 -2.91
N ASP A 277 -6.54 -33.86 -2.27
CA ASP A 277 -6.36 -34.72 -1.10
C ASP A 277 -6.00 -36.15 -1.54
N PRO A 278 -4.74 -36.61 -1.38
CA PRO A 278 -4.43 -38.03 -1.30
C PRO A 278 -4.06 -38.45 0.14
N ARG A 279 -4.50 -37.72 1.17
CA ARG A 279 -4.32 -38.09 2.58
C ARG A 279 -5.60 -37.92 3.39
N GLY A 280 -6.69 -38.45 2.83
CA GLY A 280 -7.74 -39.04 3.63
C GLY A 280 -7.21 -40.29 4.34
N ALA A 281 -7.31 -40.24 5.67
CA ALA A 281 -7.08 -41.31 6.65
C ALA A 281 -5.69 -41.40 7.30
N ASP A 282 -5.75 -41.13 8.61
CA ASP A 282 -4.92 -41.70 9.68
C ASP A 282 -3.73 -40.87 10.17
N SER A 283 -4.01 -39.95 11.12
CA SER A 283 -3.22 -39.73 12.35
C SER A 283 -3.77 -38.54 13.13
N ARG A 284 -4.76 -38.79 13.99
CA ARG A 284 -4.94 -37.98 15.21
C ARG A 284 -4.04 -38.57 16.28
N GLU A 285 -2.74 -38.27 16.22
CA GLU A 285 -1.80 -38.64 17.27
C GLU A 285 -1.15 -37.39 17.88
N ASP A 286 -1.75 -37.00 19.01
CA ASP A 286 -1.12 -36.40 20.19
C ASP A 286 -0.43 -35.02 20.06
N ASP A 287 -1.23 -33.95 20.22
CA ASP A 287 -0.81 -32.55 20.44
C ASP A 287 -0.18 -32.33 21.83
N ARG A 288 0.85 -33.11 22.18
CA ARG A 288 1.64 -32.92 23.41
C ARG A 288 3.06 -32.45 23.13
N PRO A 289 3.55 -31.41 23.85
CA PRO A 289 4.91 -30.91 23.70
C PRO A 289 5.99 -31.97 23.95
N VAL A 290 7.10 -31.88 23.22
CA VAL A 290 8.16 -32.89 23.14
C VAL A 290 8.78 -33.27 24.50
N TRP A 291 8.71 -32.42 25.52
CA TRP A 291 9.25 -32.69 26.86
C TRP A 291 8.37 -33.58 27.75
N GLU A 292 7.14 -33.92 27.35
CA GLU A 292 6.26 -34.84 28.09
C GLU A 292 6.42 -36.32 27.67
N ARG A 293 7.26 -36.62 26.67
CA ARG A 293 7.38 -37.97 26.08
C ARG A 293 8.39 -38.91 26.75
N ARG A 294 8.81 -38.64 27.99
CA ARG A 294 9.61 -39.58 28.79
C ARG A 294 8.93 -39.88 30.11
N GLY A 295 8.22 -41.02 30.14
CA GLY A 295 7.55 -41.45 31.36
C GLY A 295 6.67 -42.69 31.25
N ARG A 296 7.02 -43.72 30.46
CA ARG A 296 6.82 -45.15 30.75
C ARG A 296 7.27 -46.01 29.58
#